data_AF-A0A0M2M524-F1
#
_entry.id   AF-A0A0M2M524-F1
#
_cell.length_a   1.000
_cell.length_b   1.000
_cell.length_c   1.000
_cell.angle_alpha   90.00
_cell.angle_beta   90.00
_cell.angle_gamma   90.00
#
_symmetry.space_group_name_H-M   'P 1'
#
loop_
_entity.id
_entity.type
_entity.pdbx_description
1 polymer ?
#
loop_
_entity_poly.entity_id
_entity_poly.type
_entity_poly.pdbx_seq_one_letter_code
_entity_poly.pdbx_strand_id
1 'polypeptide(L)'
;MPPAAPLRARTKLLFGMGSLAEGAQTVAFGSYLLIFYNQVMGVPAGIVSAALMASLVIDAISNPILGHVSDNLRSRWGRRHPFMYAAALPTALCFWLMFNPPQGWSNDALFWYILAVATLGRIAINLYELPSAALTPELSEDYDERTSLMTWRYFFGYVGGLGIATLLFFVLLRPTPQYPVGQLNPEGYHQLGIIGAVLTFAAILICAVGTQARGRMVPQPPARERQSFGQHFREMLGTLNHRGFQALLAFGVLKFSAAGLYASMAVYLGTYVWQLSPRSMGLLAFDGVIAALIAL
;
A
#
# COMPACT_ATOMS: atom_id res chain seq x y z
N MET A 1 11.96 32.27 16.91
CA MET A 1 10.62 32.30 16.29
C MET A 1 9.64 31.73 17.31
N PRO A 2 8.44 32.29 17.50
CA PRO A 2 7.45 31.67 18.37
C PRO A 2 7.16 30.24 17.88
N PRO A 3 6.92 29.27 18.77
CA PRO A 3 6.60 27.90 18.37
C PRO A 3 5.37 27.94 17.45
N ALA A 4 5.46 27.28 16.30
CA ALA A 4 4.34 27.16 15.38
C ALA A 4 3.15 26.56 16.15
N ALA A 5 1.95 27.12 15.94
CA ALA A 5 0.76 26.64 16.64
C ALA A 5 0.56 25.13 16.34
N PRO A 6 0.28 24.31 17.36
CA PRO A 6 0.19 22.86 17.19
C PRO A 6 -0.91 22.49 16.20
N LEU A 7 -0.70 21.44 15.40
CA LEU A 7 -1.69 21.03 14.42
C LEU A 7 -2.90 20.46 15.14
N ARG A 8 -4.09 20.94 14.75
CA ARG A 8 -5.37 20.37 15.21
C ARG A 8 -5.38 18.85 15.00
N ALA A 9 -5.78 18.09 16.03
CA ALA A 9 -5.89 16.64 15.99
C ALA A 9 -6.69 16.12 14.79
N ARG A 10 -7.74 16.85 14.38
CA ARG A 10 -8.53 16.56 13.19
C ARG A 10 -7.67 16.45 11.91
N THR A 11 -6.65 17.30 11.74
CA THR A 11 -5.80 17.21 10.56
C THR A 11 -4.85 16.03 10.63
N LYS A 12 -4.32 15.70 11.81
CA LYS A 12 -3.49 14.51 12.00
C LYS A 12 -4.28 13.23 11.67
N LEU A 13 -5.52 13.15 12.15
CA LEU A 13 -6.47 12.07 11.83
C LEU A 13 -6.75 11.98 10.33
N LEU A 14 -7.21 13.07 9.69
CA LEU A 14 -7.55 13.05 8.26
C LEU A 14 -6.33 12.74 7.39
N PHE A 15 -5.14 13.22 7.78
CA PHE A 15 -3.90 12.91 7.09
C PHE A 15 -3.55 11.42 7.21
N GLY A 16 -3.59 10.88 8.43
CA GLY A 16 -3.26 9.49 8.70
C GLY A 16 -4.25 8.50 8.06
N MET A 17 -5.55 8.81 8.03
CA MET A 17 -6.59 7.95 7.43
C MET A 17 -6.27 7.56 5.99
N GLY A 18 -5.54 8.40 5.26
CA GLY A 18 -5.11 8.09 3.91
C GLY A 18 -4.18 6.88 3.82
N SER A 19 -3.39 6.60 4.86
CA SER A 19 -2.51 5.43 4.93
C SER A 19 -3.26 4.11 5.13
N LEU A 20 -4.56 4.14 5.44
CA LEU A 20 -5.42 2.94 5.43
C LEU A 20 -5.37 2.25 4.06
N ALA A 21 -5.34 3.02 2.97
CA ALA A 21 -5.30 2.52 1.59
C ALA A 21 -4.01 1.73 1.30
N GLU A 22 -2.85 2.31 1.64
CA GLU A 22 -1.56 1.65 1.45
C GLU A 22 -1.45 0.39 2.31
N GLY A 23 -1.79 0.47 3.59
CA GLY A 23 -1.70 -0.69 4.48
C GLY A 23 -2.61 -1.83 4.05
N ALA A 24 -3.86 -1.51 3.67
CA ALA A 24 -4.83 -2.45 3.11
C ALA A 24 -4.26 -3.18 1.88
N GLN A 25 -3.70 -2.43 0.94
CA GLN A 25 -3.14 -2.97 -0.29
C GLN A 25 -1.88 -3.78 -0.03
N THR A 26 -0.97 -3.31 0.83
CA THR A 26 0.28 -3.98 1.18
C THR A 26 0.00 -5.37 1.77
N VAL A 27 -0.92 -5.49 2.72
CA VAL A 27 -1.29 -6.79 3.31
C VAL A 27 -2.05 -7.65 2.31
N ALA A 28 -3.02 -7.08 1.59
CA ALA A 28 -3.80 -7.85 0.62
C ALA A 28 -2.93 -8.43 -0.51
N PHE A 29 -2.01 -7.62 -1.04
CA PHE A 29 -1.16 -8.02 -2.15
C PHE A 29 -0.02 -8.93 -1.71
N GLY A 30 0.57 -8.66 -0.54
CA GLY A 30 1.68 -9.43 0.00
C GLY A 30 1.29 -10.80 0.55
N SER A 31 0.13 -10.91 1.21
CA SER A 31 -0.25 -12.12 1.95
C SER A 31 -1.31 -12.97 1.25
N TYR A 32 -2.22 -12.37 0.49
CA TYR A 32 -3.44 -13.06 0.03
C TYR A 32 -3.48 -13.39 -1.45
N LEU A 33 -2.80 -12.61 -2.31
CA LEU A 33 -2.83 -12.89 -3.75
C LEU A 33 -2.25 -14.24 -4.11
N LEU A 34 -1.14 -14.62 -3.46
CA LEU A 34 -0.51 -15.91 -3.76
C LEU A 34 -1.45 -17.07 -3.45
N ILE A 35 -2.06 -17.11 -2.26
CA ILE A 35 -2.97 -18.19 -1.89
C ILE A 35 -4.27 -18.15 -2.70
N PHE A 36 -4.79 -16.96 -3.01
CA PHE A 36 -5.99 -16.80 -3.84
C PHE A 36 -5.78 -17.36 -5.24
N TYR A 37 -4.78 -16.89 -5.98
CA TYR A 37 -4.54 -17.39 -7.34
C TYR A 37 -4.07 -18.85 -7.35
N ASN A 38 -3.32 -19.28 -6.34
CA ASN A 38 -2.79 -20.64 -6.34
C ASN A 38 -3.79 -21.70 -5.86
N GLN A 39 -4.37 -21.51 -4.69
CA GLN A 39 -5.20 -22.53 -4.04
C GLN A 39 -6.69 -22.38 -4.37
N VAL A 40 -7.17 -21.16 -4.63
CA VAL A 40 -8.58 -20.93 -4.96
C VAL A 40 -8.82 -21.01 -6.47
N MET A 41 -7.98 -20.34 -7.27
CA MET A 41 -8.09 -20.35 -8.73
C MET A 41 -7.34 -21.52 -9.41
N GLY A 42 -6.46 -22.22 -8.68
CA GLY A 42 -5.71 -23.37 -9.21
C GLY A 42 -4.53 -23.01 -10.12
N VAL A 43 -4.09 -21.75 -10.17
CA VAL A 43 -2.92 -21.34 -10.98
C VAL A 43 -1.64 -21.85 -10.33
N PRO A 44 -0.68 -22.44 -11.07
CA PRO A 44 0.59 -22.88 -10.50
C PRO A 44 1.31 -21.77 -9.73
N ALA A 45 1.76 -22.06 -8.51
CA ALA A 45 2.37 -21.06 -7.61
C ALA A 45 3.56 -20.34 -8.26
N GLY A 46 4.38 -21.06 -9.04
CA GLY A 46 5.51 -20.47 -9.75
C GLY A 46 5.11 -19.36 -10.72
N ILE A 47 3.97 -19.50 -11.41
CA ILE A 47 3.46 -18.49 -12.34
C ILE A 47 3.00 -17.24 -11.57
N VAL A 48 2.23 -17.44 -10.49
CA VAL A 48 1.72 -16.35 -9.64
C VAL A 48 2.89 -15.59 -9.00
N SER A 49 3.83 -16.30 -8.37
CA SER A 49 5.01 -15.71 -7.74
C SER A 49 5.90 -14.99 -8.75
N ALA A 50 6.08 -15.52 -9.96
CA ALA A 50 6.85 -14.85 -11.02
C ALA A 50 6.17 -13.53 -11.46
N ALA A 51 4.85 -13.53 -11.65
CA ALA A 51 4.10 -12.33 -12.00
C ALA A 51 4.18 -11.26 -10.90
N LEU A 52 3.99 -11.65 -9.63
CA LEU A 52 4.10 -10.74 -8.49
C LEU A 52 5.52 -10.20 -8.32
N MET A 53 6.55 -11.03 -8.50
CA MET A 53 7.96 -10.60 -8.48
C MET A 53 8.25 -9.61 -9.60
N ALA A 54 7.82 -9.90 -10.83
CA ALA A 54 8.00 -8.98 -11.95
C ALA A 54 7.29 -7.64 -11.70
N SER A 55 6.11 -7.65 -11.08
CA SER A 55 5.40 -6.42 -10.68
C SER A 55 6.22 -5.57 -9.69
N LEU A 56 6.94 -6.19 -8.75
CA LEU A 56 7.81 -5.50 -7.79
C LEU A 56 9.02 -4.86 -8.48
N VAL A 57 9.61 -5.54 -9.45
CA VAL A 57 10.74 -4.99 -10.23
C VAL A 57 10.30 -3.77 -11.04
N ILE A 58 9.15 -3.85 -11.72
CA ILE A 58 8.61 -2.73 -12.50
C ILE A 58 8.25 -1.55 -11.58
N ASP A 59 7.68 -1.83 -10.41
CA ASP A 59 7.36 -0.80 -9.42
C ASP A 59 8.61 -0.07 -8.90
N ALA A 60 9.68 -0.81 -8.60
CA ALA A 60 10.96 -0.24 -8.17
C ALA A 60 11.54 0.75 -9.19
N ILE A 61 11.35 0.48 -10.50
CA ILE A 61 11.78 1.38 -11.59
C ILE A 61 10.82 2.57 -11.74
N SER A 62 9.53 2.36 -11.49
CA SER A 62 8.48 3.38 -11.65
C SER A 62 8.55 4.46 -10.56
N ASN A 63 8.96 4.12 -9.34
CA ASN A 63 8.98 5.03 -8.20
C ASN A 63 9.79 6.33 -8.40
N PRO A 64 11.04 6.29 -8.90
CA PRO A 64 11.79 7.51 -9.23
C PRO A 64 11.10 8.41 -10.27
N ILE A 65 10.42 7.80 -11.25
CA ILE A 65 9.67 8.52 -12.28
C ILE A 65 8.50 9.25 -11.64
N LEU A 66 7.71 8.54 -10.82
CA LEU A 66 6.57 9.11 -10.11
C LEU A 66 6.98 10.23 -9.16
N GLY A 67 8.10 10.06 -8.43
CA GLY A 67 8.66 11.09 -7.56
C GLY A 67 9.02 12.36 -8.34
N HIS A 68 9.76 12.21 -9.44
CA HIS A 68 10.13 13.34 -10.30
C HIS A 68 8.91 14.06 -10.90
N VAL A 69 7.90 13.31 -11.35
CA VAL A 69 6.66 13.89 -11.92
C VAL A 69 5.86 14.62 -10.83
N SER A 70 5.75 14.02 -9.64
CA SER A 70 5.03 14.62 -8.51
C SER A 70 5.66 15.92 -8.02
N ASP A 71 6.99 16.00 -8.00
CA ASP A 71 7.71 17.16 -7.50
C ASP A 71 7.68 18.38 -8.44
N ASN A 72 7.47 18.15 -9.74
CA ASN A 72 7.51 19.18 -10.78
C ASN A 72 6.14 19.71 -11.21
N LEU A 73 5.03 19.07 -10.82
CA LEU A 73 3.70 19.53 -11.22
C LEU A 73 3.34 20.87 -10.57
N ARG A 74 2.87 21.82 -11.37
CA ARG A 74 2.28 23.09 -10.90
C ARG A 74 0.81 23.10 -11.22
N SER A 75 -0.03 23.17 -10.18
CA SER A 75 -1.48 23.19 -10.36
C SER A 75 -2.16 24.17 -9.41
N ARG A 76 -3.34 24.67 -9.82
CA ARG A 76 -4.25 25.50 -9.02
C ARG A 76 -4.84 24.78 -7.80
N TRP A 77 -4.77 23.45 -7.74
CA TRP A 77 -5.28 22.65 -6.62
C TRP A 77 -4.20 22.34 -5.57
N GLY A 78 -3.00 22.91 -5.73
CA GLY A 78 -1.79 22.51 -5.01
C GLY A 78 -0.91 21.59 -5.87
N ARG A 79 0.35 21.45 -5.50
CA ARG A 79 1.32 20.62 -6.25
C ARG A 79 0.97 19.13 -6.23
N ARG A 80 0.45 18.64 -5.10
CA ARG A 80 0.38 17.20 -4.77
C ARG A 80 -1.03 16.61 -4.83
N HIS A 81 -2.03 17.42 -4.50
CA HIS A 81 -3.44 17.01 -4.50
C HIS A 81 -3.98 16.49 -5.84
N PRO A 82 -3.60 17.02 -7.02
CA PRO A 82 -4.05 16.45 -8.30
C PRO A 82 -3.73 14.97 -8.44
N PHE A 83 -2.53 14.56 -8.00
CA PHE A 83 -2.11 13.15 -8.02
C PHE A 83 -2.89 12.31 -7.03
N MET A 84 -3.11 12.82 -5.81
CA MET A 84 -3.91 12.12 -4.81
C MET A 84 -5.34 11.85 -5.30
N TYR A 85 -5.98 12.83 -5.94
CA TYR A 85 -7.31 12.64 -6.52
C TYR A 85 -7.29 11.70 -7.73
N ALA A 86 -6.30 11.85 -8.61
CA ALA A 86 -6.16 11.01 -9.80
C ALA A 86 -5.88 9.55 -9.45
N ALA A 87 -5.19 9.28 -8.35
CA ALA A 87 -4.85 7.94 -7.87
C ALA A 87 -6.03 7.20 -7.22
N ALA A 88 -7.04 7.91 -6.70
CA ALA A 88 -8.13 7.30 -5.91
C ALA A 88 -8.88 6.21 -6.70
N LEU A 89 -9.36 6.54 -7.90
CA LEU A 89 -10.15 5.62 -8.72
C LEU A 89 -9.30 4.46 -9.29
N PRO A 90 -8.13 4.71 -9.91
CA PRO A 90 -7.28 3.63 -10.43
C PRO A 90 -6.84 2.65 -9.33
N THR A 91 -6.50 3.14 -8.13
CA THR A 91 -6.10 2.27 -7.02
C THR A 91 -7.24 1.37 -6.58
N ALA A 92 -8.43 1.94 -6.38
CA ALA A 92 -9.61 1.18 -6.00
C ALA A 92 -10.01 0.15 -7.08
N LEU A 93 -9.97 0.54 -8.35
CA LEU A 93 -10.28 -0.35 -9.46
C LEU A 93 -9.29 -1.51 -9.56
N CYS A 94 -7.99 -1.25 -9.45
CA CYS A 94 -6.97 -2.30 -9.47
C CYS A 94 -7.10 -3.24 -8.26
N PHE A 95 -7.44 -2.71 -7.08
CA PHE A 95 -7.71 -3.53 -5.91
C PHE A 95 -8.87 -4.51 -6.18
N TRP A 96 -9.99 -4.01 -6.73
CA TRP A 96 -11.13 -4.84 -7.08
C TRP A 96 -10.76 -5.89 -8.12
N LEU A 97 -10.17 -5.48 -9.24
CA LEU A 97 -9.75 -6.37 -10.33
C LEU A 97 -8.86 -7.51 -9.83
N MET A 98 -7.95 -7.25 -8.89
CA MET A 98 -7.04 -8.27 -8.39
C MET A 98 -7.72 -9.47 -7.74
N PHE A 99 -8.85 -9.26 -7.09
CA PHE A 99 -9.65 -10.32 -6.49
C PHE A 99 -10.88 -10.70 -7.34
N ASN A 100 -10.98 -10.12 -8.54
CA ASN A 100 -12.03 -10.34 -9.53
C ASN A 100 -11.43 -10.68 -10.90
N PRO A 101 -10.55 -11.69 -10.99
CA PRO A 101 -9.96 -12.07 -12.26
C PRO A 101 -11.03 -12.64 -13.22
N PRO A 102 -10.81 -12.52 -14.53
CA PRO A 102 -11.67 -13.17 -15.51
C PRO A 102 -11.63 -14.70 -15.35
N GLN A 103 -12.80 -15.32 -15.40
CA GLN A 103 -12.94 -16.78 -15.26
C GLN A 103 -12.67 -17.50 -16.58
N GLY A 104 -12.11 -18.72 -16.50
CA GLY A 104 -11.87 -19.58 -17.65
C GLY A 104 -10.65 -19.22 -18.52
N TRP A 105 -9.81 -18.28 -18.07
CA TRP A 105 -8.57 -17.92 -18.75
C TRP A 105 -7.47 -18.96 -18.56
N SER A 106 -6.58 -19.10 -19.54
CA SER A 106 -5.40 -19.96 -19.41
C SER A 106 -4.43 -19.42 -18.36
N ASN A 107 -3.56 -20.29 -17.84
CA ASN A 107 -2.51 -19.89 -16.89
C ASN A 107 -1.61 -18.78 -17.45
N ASP A 108 -1.29 -18.82 -18.74
CA ASP A 108 -0.48 -17.79 -19.41
C ASP A 108 -1.21 -16.46 -19.52
N ALA A 109 -2.51 -16.48 -19.81
CA ALA A 109 -3.32 -15.27 -19.83
C ALA A 109 -3.46 -14.67 -18.43
N LEU A 110 -3.63 -15.53 -17.41
CA LEU A 110 -3.66 -15.12 -16.00
C LEU A 110 -2.32 -14.56 -15.54
N PHE A 111 -1.18 -15.07 -16.01
CA PHE A 111 0.14 -14.48 -15.73
C PHE A 111 0.19 -13.01 -16.14
N TRP A 112 -0.16 -12.72 -17.40
CA TRP A 112 -0.15 -11.35 -17.92
C TRP A 112 -1.18 -10.46 -17.24
N TYR A 113 -2.34 -11.01 -16.88
CA TYR A 113 -3.36 -10.31 -16.11
C TYR A 113 -2.84 -9.91 -14.73
N ILE A 114 -2.31 -10.87 -13.95
CA ILE A 114 -1.77 -10.62 -12.61
C ILE A 114 -0.64 -9.58 -12.70
N LEU A 115 0.28 -9.74 -13.65
CA LEU A 115 1.38 -8.80 -13.84
C LEU A 115 0.87 -7.39 -14.13
N ALA A 116 -0.06 -7.24 -15.08
CA ALA A 116 -0.59 -5.94 -15.47
C ALA A 116 -1.35 -5.27 -14.32
N VAL A 117 -2.32 -5.96 -13.71
CA VAL A 117 -3.15 -5.40 -12.64
C VAL A 117 -2.30 -5.13 -11.39
N ALA A 118 -1.35 -5.99 -11.04
CA ALA A 118 -0.48 -5.79 -9.86
C ALA A 118 0.45 -4.61 -10.06
N THR A 119 1.03 -4.48 -11.25
CA THR A 119 1.88 -3.34 -11.59
C THR A 119 1.09 -2.04 -11.59
N LEU A 120 -0.08 -2.01 -12.24
CA LEU A 120 -0.96 -0.83 -12.26
C LEU A 120 -1.44 -0.47 -10.86
N GLY A 121 -1.82 -1.44 -10.05
CA GLY A 121 -2.23 -1.23 -8.67
C GLY A 121 -1.13 -0.62 -7.81
N ARG A 122 0.12 -1.10 -7.95
CA ARG A 122 1.29 -0.56 -7.25
C ARG A 122 1.63 0.87 -7.70
N ILE A 123 1.64 1.12 -9.00
CA ILE A 123 1.86 2.45 -9.56
C ILE A 123 0.77 3.42 -9.10
N ALA A 124 -0.50 2.99 -9.11
CA ALA A 124 -1.63 3.82 -8.71
C ALA A 124 -1.55 4.23 -7.23
N ILE A 125 -1.26 3.29 -6.31
CA ILE A 125 -1.11 3.65 -4.90
C ILE A 125 0.13 4.50 -4.65
N ASN A 126 1.25 4.24 -5.35
CA ASN A 126 2.46 5.06 -5.23
C ASN A 126 2.25 6.49 -5.76
N LEU A 127 1.38 6.66 -6.75
CA LEU A 127 0.94 7.99 -7.23
C LEU A 127 0.20 8.77 -6.15
N TYR A 128 -0.39 8.10 -5.15
CA TYR A 128 -0.98 8.72 -3.97
C TYR A 128 0.02 8.85 -2.82
N GLU A 129 0.71 7.76 -2.46
CA GLU A 129 1.58 7.68 -1.28
C GLU A 129 2.77 8.63 -1.35
N LEU A 130 3.44 8.75 -2.50
CA LEU A 130 4.58 9.65 -2.65
C LEU A 130 4.20 11.12 -2.37
N PRO A 131 3.20 11.72 -3.06
CA PRO A 131 2.76 13.07 -2.73
C PRO A 131 2.19 13.18 -1.31
N SER A 132 1.47 12.16 -0.82
CA SER A 132 0.88 12.17 0.52
C SER A 132 1.96 12.20 1.62
N ALA A 133 2.98 11.34 1.55
CA ALA A 133 4.09 11.32 2.50
C ALA A 133 4.91 12.61 2.44
N ALA A 134 5.08 13.16 1.23
CA ALA A 134 5.83 14.38 1.05
C ALA A 134 5.11 15.60 1.66
N LEU A 135 3.78 15.58 1.88
CA LEU A 135 3.03 16.66 2.53
C LEU A 135 3.43 16.88 4.00
N THR A 136 3.99 15.87 4.67
CA THR A 136 4.37 15.97 6.10
C THR A 136 5.23 17.21 6.42
N PRO A 137 6.37 17.46 5.75
CA PRO A 137 7.17 18.67 5.98
C PRO A 137 6.49 19.98 5.56
N GLU A 138 5.47 19.93 4.71
CA GLU A 138 4.69 21.11 4.30
C GLU A 138 3.55 21.44 5.29
N LEU A 139 3.10 20.46 6.09
CA LEU A 139 2.03 20.63 7.07
C LEU A 139 2.49 21.24 8.39
N SER A 140 3.75 21.04 8.77
CA SER A 140 4.37 21.65 9.96
C SER A 140 5.86 21.89 9.75
N GLU A 141 6.38 22.95 10.34
CA GLU A 141 7.82 23.21 10.45
C GLU A 141 8.44 22.57 11.70
N ASP A 142 7.61 22.23 12.70
CA ASP A 142 8.02 21.63 13.96
C ASP A 142 8.31 20.13 13.80
N TYR A 143 9.47 19.71 14.32
CA TYR A 143 9.96 18.34 14.30
C TYR A 143 9.03 17.38 15.05
N ASP A 144 8.51 17.78 16.21
CA ASP A 144 7.65 16.93 17.03
C ASP A 144 6.29 16.72 16.36
N GLU A 145 5.75 17.78 15.75
CA GLU A 145 4.51 17.70 14.96
C GLU A 145 4.66 16.82 13.70
N ARG A 146 5.82 16.88 13.02
CA ARG A 146 6.13 15.99 11.89
C ARG A 146 6.21 14.53 12.32
N THR A 147 6.86 14.28 13.45
CA THR A 147 6.94 12.95 14.04
C THR A 147 5.55 12.43 14.39
N SER A 148 4.74 13.26 15.05
CA SER A 148 3.34 12.93 15.37
C SER A 148 2.50 12.62 14.13
N LEU A 149 2.64 13.39 13.04
CA LEU A 149 1.97 13.09 11.77
C LEU A 149 2.35 11.72 11.20
N MET A 150 3.63 11.36 11.25
CA MET A 150 4.09 10.04 10.81
C MET A 150 3.58 8.92 11.72
N THR A 151 3.52 9.12 13.03
CA THR A 151 2.91 8.15 13.96
C THR A 151 1.46 7.86 13.58
N TRP A 152 0.66 8.89 13.31
CA TRP A 152 -0.71 8.71 12.83
C TRP A 152 -0.78 7.97 11.49
N ARG A 153 0.11 8.26 10.54
CA ARG A 153 0.18 7.50 9.27
C ARG A 153 0.46 6.02 9.50
N TYR A 154 1.48 5.70 10.30
CA TYR A 154 1.84 4.31 10.60
C TYR A 154 0.70 3.58 11.31
N PHE A 155 0.08 4.21 12.31
CA PHE A 155 -1.07 3.66 13.00
C PHE A 155 -2.20 3.29 12.02
N PHE A 156 -2.61 4.21 11.17
CA PHE A 156 -3.66 3.96 10.19
C PHE A 156 -3.22 2.97 9.10
N GLY A 157 -1.95 2.93 8.72
CA GLY A 157 -1.40 1.89 7.84
C GLY A 157 -1.56 0.49 8.43
N TYR A 158 -1.13 0.29 9.69
CA TYR A 158 -1.31 -0.98 10.39
C TYR A 158 -2.77 -1.35 10.56
N VAL A 159 -3.62 -0.40 10.97
CA VAL A 159 -5.08 -0.62 11.08
C VAL A 159 -5.69 -0.99 9.73
N GLY A 160 -5.24 -0.39 8.62
CA GLY A 160 -5.73 -0.69 7.28
C GLY A 160 -5.38 -2.12 6.86
N GLY A 161 -4.11 -2.49 6.99
CA GLY A 161 -3.62 -3.81 6.61
C GLY A 161 -4.17 -4.93 7.50
N LEU A 162 -4.02 -4.79 8.82
CA LEU A 162 -4.46 -5.80 9.78
C LEU A 162 -5.97 -5.79 9.99
N GLY A 163 -6.63 -4.64 9.80
CA GLY A 163 -8.09 -4.54 9.80
C GLY A 163 -8.70 -5.31 8.62
N ILE A 164 -8.14 -5.19 7.41
CA ILE A 164 -8.54 -6.03 6.28
C ILE A 164 -8.30 -7.50 6.58
N ALA A 165 -7.16 -7.86 7.15
CA ALA A 165 -6.86 -9.24 7.54
C ALA A 165 -7.89 -9.80 8.53
N THR A 166 -8.21 -9.01 9.56
CA THR A 166 -9.19 -9.35 10.59
C THR A 166 -10.58 -9.55 10.00
N LEU A 167 -11.02 -8.61 9.15
CA LEU A 167 -12.29 -8.69 8.45
C LEU A 167 -12.36 -9.93 7.55
N LEU A 168 -11.30 -10.18 6.80
CA LEU A 168 -11.17 -11.32 5.90
C LEU A 168 -11.38 -12.64 6.65
N PHE A 169 -10.67 -12.86 7.75
CA PHE A 169 -10.71 -14.14 8.46
C PHE A 169 -11.94 -14.33 9.37
N PHE A 170 -12.45 -13.27 10.03
CA PHE A 170 -13.63 -13.41 10.91
C PHE A 170 -14.97 -13.38 10.17
N VAL A 171 -15.03 -12.67 9.05
CA VAL A 171 -16.30 -12.37 8.37
C VAL A 171 -16.38 -13.00 7.00
N LEU A 172 -15.34 -12.84 6.16
CA LEU A 172 -15.43 -13.16 4.73
C LEU A 172 -15.07 -14.62 4.41
N LEU A 173 -14.02 -15.16 5.02
CA LEU A 173 -13.52 -16.53 4.82
C LEU A 173 -14.17 -17.52 5.79
N ARG A 174 -15.49 -17.42 5.98
CA ARG A 174 -16.23 -18.36 6.83
C ARG A 174 -16.35 -19.72 6.13
N PRO A 175 -16.15 -20.84 6.86
CA PRO A 175 -16.42 -22.16 6.33
C PRO A 175 -17.87 -22.29 5.85
N THR A 176 -18.05 -22.88 4.68
CA THR A 176 -19.36 -23.23 4.12
C THR A 176 -19.39 -24.73 3.83
N PRO A 177 -20.58 -25.33 3.61
CA PRO A 177 -20.66 -26.75 3.23
C PRO A 177 -19.87 -27.08 1.96
N GLN A 178 -19.73 -26.12 1.03
CA GLN A 178 -18.95 -26.27 -0.21
C GLN A 178 -17.45 -26.05 0.02
N TYR A 179 -17.09 -25.17 0.96
CA TYR A 179 -15.70 -24.83 1.29
C TYR A 179 -15.48 -24.98 2.81
N PRO A 180 -15.21 -26.21 3.31
CA PRO A 180 -15.02 -26.46 4.73
C PRO A 180 -13.76 -25.78 5.28
N VAL A 181 -12.75 -25.60 4.43
CA VAL A 181 -11.59 -24.73 4.71
C VAL A 181 -11.95 -23.33 4.23
N GLY A 182 -12.38 -22.48 5.15
CA GLY A 182 -12.87 -21.13 4.83
C GLY A 182 -11.85 -20.28 4.07
N GLN A 183 -10.55 -20.51 4.27
CA GLN A 183 -9.46 -19.86 3.55
C GLN A 183 -9.45 -20.14 2.04
N LEU A 184 -10.16 -21.18 1.59
CA LEU A 184 -10.26 -21.53 0.18
C LEU A 184 -11.57 -21.04 -0.46
N ASN A 185 -12.39 -20.28 0.28
CA ASN A 185 -13.68 -19.80 -0.20
C ASN A 185 -13.50 -18.61 -1.17
N PRO A 186 -13.81 -18.76 -2.48
CA PRO A 186 -13.65 -17.69 -3.47
C PRO A 186 -14.51 -16.46 -3.19
N GLU A 187 -15.71 -16.65 -2.63
CA GLU A 187 -16.64 -15.55 -2.37
C GLU A 187 -16.08 -14.55 -1.34
N GLY A 188 -15.32 -15.04 -0.35
CA GLY A 188 -14.69 -14.17 0.64
C GLY A 188 -13.64 -13.25 0.03
N TYR A 189 -12.90 -13.73 -0.97
CA TYR A 189 -11.94 -12.92 -1.73
C TYR A 189 -12.62 -11.92 -2.67
N HIS A 190 -13.70 -12.32 -3.33
CA HIS A 190 -14.53 -11.42 -4.14
C HIS A 190 -15.02 -10.22 -3.33
N GLN A 191 -15.59 -10.49 -2.14
CA GLN A 191 -16.05 -9.47 -1.20
C GLN A 191 -14.90 -8.61 -0.67
N LEU A 192 -13.73 -9.21 -0.42
CA LEU A 192 -12.52 -8.48 -0.05
C LEU A 192 -12.13 -7.46 -1.12
N GLY A 193 -12.20 -7.85 -2.41
CA GLY A 193 -11.93 -6.94 -3.53
C GLY A 193 -12.83 -5.71 -3.52
N ILE A 194 -14.13 -5.90 -3.28
CA ILE A 194 -15.11 -4.80 -3.23
C ILE A 194 -14.88 -3.91 -2.00
N ILE A 195 -14.77 -4.50 -0.82
CA ILE A 195 -14.60 -3.76 0.44
C ILE A 195 -13.27 -3.00 0.44
N GLY A 196 -12.19 -3.66 0.01
CA GLY A 196 -10.87 -3.05 -0.10
C GLY A 196 -10.83 -1.90 -1.13
N ALA A 197 -11.55 -2.04 -2.25
CA ALA A 197 -11.69 -0.96 -3.23
C ALA A 197 -12.44 0.25 -2.64
N VAL A 198 -13.58 0.04 -1.98
CA VAL A 198 -14.36 1.11 -1.34
C VAL A 198 -13.56 1.78 -0.23
N LEU A 199 -12.91 1.00 0.64
CA LEU A 199 -12.07 1.50 1.72
C LEU A 199 -10.91 2.34 1.18
N THR A 200 -10.21 1.84 0.17
CA THR A 200 -9.07 2.53 -0.44
C THR A 200 -9.51 3.85 -1.10
N PHE A 201 -10.60 3.82 -1.86
CA PHE A 201 -11.17 5.02 -2.49
C PHE A 201 -11.55 6.07 -1.44
N ALA A 202 -12.29 5.67 -0.41
CA ALA A 202 -12.73 6.55 0.66
C ALA A 202 -11.53 7.12 1.45
N ALA A 203 -10.57 6.28 1.83
CA ALA A 203 -9.38 6.68 2.58
C ALA A 203 -8.56 7.75 1.84
N ILE A 204 -8.29 7.52 0.55
CA ILE A 204 -7.55 8.46 -0.30
C ILE A 204 -8.30 9.79 -0.40
N LEU A 205 -9.62 9.75 -0.69
CA LEU A 205 -10.42 10.97 -0.82
C LEU A 205 -10.54 11.75 0.49
N ILE A 206 -10.73 11.07 1.62
CA ILE A 206 -10.82 11.70 2.94
C ILE A 206 -9.51 12.44 3.25
N CYS A 207 -8.35 11.81 2.96
CA CYS A 207 -7.05 12.45 3.15
C CYS A 207 -6.86 13.62 2.18
N ALA A 208 -7.14 13.43 0.89
CA ALA A 208 -6.97 14.46 -0.14
C ALA A 208 -7.83 15.69 0.16
N VAL A 209 -9.14 15.52 0.43
CA VAL A 209 -10.05 16.61 0.79
C VAL A 209 -9.66 17.24 2.14
N GLY A 210 -9.34 16.42 3.14
CA GLY A 210 -8.98 16.88 4.47
C GLY A 210 -7.70 17.72 4.53
N THR A 211 -6.79 17.53 3.57
CA THR A 211 -5.51 18.23 3.49
C THR A 211 -5.48 19.33 2.43
N GLN A 212 -6.45 19.38 1.51
CA GLN A 212 -6.46 20.32 0.38
C GLN A 212 -6.39 21.79 0.79
N ALA A 213 -7.13 22.17 1.83
CA ALA A 213 -7.14 23.56 2.31
C ALA A 213 -5.76 24.04 2.74
N ARG A 214 -4.97 23.16 3.37
CA ARG A 214 -3.58 23.45 3.78
C ARG A 214 -2.61 23.34 2.62
N GLY A 215 -2.79 22.35 1.72
CA GLY A 215 -1.95 22.20 0.53
C GLY A 215 -1.99 23.41 -0.43
N ARG A 216 -3.08 24.18 -0.42
CA ARG A 216 -3.18 25.44 -1.17
C ARG A 216 -2.44 26.62 -0.54
N MET A 217 -2.16 26.56 0.76
CA MET A 217 -1.51 27.65 1.52
C MET A 217 0.03 27.56 1.46
N VAL A 218 0.58 26.42 1.05
CA VAL A 218 2.03 26.19 1.00
C VAL A 218 2.60 26.95 -0.20
N PRO A 219 3.57 27.87 0.02
CA PRO A 219 4.23 28.58 -1.07
C PRO A 219 4.88 27.59 -2.04
N GLN A 220 4.70 27.80 -3.35
CA GLN A 220 5.38 26.99 -4.34
C GLN A 220 6.89 27.30 -4.28
N PRO A 221 7.78 26.30 -4.17
CA PRO A 221 9.21 26.54 -4.22
C PRO A 221 9.59 27.27 -5.52
N PRO A 222 10.67 28.08 -5.51
CA PRO A 222 11.19 28.69 -6.72
C PRO A 222 11.43 27.61 -7.78
N ALA A 223 11.33 27.99 -9.07
CA ALA A 223 11.58 27.06 -10.17
C ALA A 223 12.97 26.44 -9.99
N ARG A 224 13.03 25.17 -9.58
CA ARG A 224 14.25 24.39 -9.66
C ARG A 224 14.72 24.44 -11.11
N GLU A 225 16.01 24.63 -11.32
CA GLU A 225 16.62 24.35 -12.62
C GLU A 225 16.12 22.99 -13.08
N ARG A 226 15.68 22.89 -14.33
CA ARG A 226 15.20 21.64 -14.92
C ARG A 226 16.38 20.66 -14.97
N GLN A 227 16.64 19.97 -13.86
CA GLN A 227 17.55 18.85 -13.88
C GLN A 227 16.96 17.83 -14.85
N SER A 228 17.74 17.47 -15.86
CA SER A 228 17.36 16.42 -16.81
C SER A 228 17.05 15.14 -16.04
N PHE A 229 16.02 14.40 -16.44
CA PHE A 229 15.68 13.10 -15.85
C PHE A 229 16.91 12.17 -15.76
N GLY A 230 17.76 12.19 -16.80
CA GLY A 230 19.01 11.41 -16.82
C GLY A 230 20.05 11.87 -15.81
N GLN A 231 20.08 13.17 -15.46
CA GLN A 231 20.94 13.70 -14.41
C GLN A 231 20.44 13.26 -13.03
N HIS A 232 19.14 13.35 -12.79
CA HIS A 232 18.53 12.90 -11.52
C HIS A 232 18.76 11.40 -11.28
N PHE A 233 18.56 10.57 -12.32
CA PHE A 233 18.81 9.13 -12.23
C PHE A 233 20.30 8.82 -12.00
N ARG A 234 21.20 9.57 -12.65
CA ARG A 234 22.66 9.44 -12.46
C ARG A 234 23.09 9.84 -11.05
N GLU A 235 22.53 10.92 -10.50
CA GLU A 235 22.77 11.34 -9.11
C GLU A 235 22.28 10.27 -8.13
N MET A 236 21.10 9.70 -8.37
CA MET A 236 20.56 8.60 -7.56
C MET A 236 21.45 7.35 -7.62
N LEU A 237 21.92 6.95 -8.81
CA LEU A 237 22.89 5.86 -8.95
C LEU A 237 24.25 6.21 -8.32
N GLY A 238 24.65 7.48 -8.33
CA GLY A 238 25.85 7.96 -7.66
C GLY A 238 25.83 7.72 -6.14
N THR A 239 24.65 7.72 -5.52
CA THR A 239 24.51 7.38 -4.08
C THR A 239 24.95 5.96 -3.75
N LEU A 240 24.88 5.03 -4.73
CA LEU A 240 25.37 3.67 -4.58
C LEU A 240 26.87 3.59 -4.35
N ASN A 241 27.63 4.66 -4.56
CA ASN A 241 29.06 4.71 -4.26
C ASN A 241 29.35 4.97 -2.77
N HIS A 242 28.36 5.37 -1.98
CA HIS A 242 28.54 5.61 -0.55
C HIS A 242 28.31 4.34 0.28
N ARG A 243 29.33 3.90 1.01
CA ARG A 243 29.28 2.71 1.89
C ARG A 243 28.12 2.74 2.89
N GLY A 244 27.82 3.91 3.47
CA GLY A 244 26.70 4.06 4.40
C GLY A 244 25.35 3.81 3.72
N PHE A 245 25.17 4.31 2.50
CA PHE A 245 23.96 4.06 1.71
C PHE A 245 23.86 2.59 1.28
N GLN A 246 24.97 1.98 0.86
CA GLN A 246 25.02 0.54 0.54
C GLN A 246 24.62 -0.33 1.73
N ALA A 247 25.10 0.00 2.94
CA ALA A 247 24.73 -0.74 4.15
C ALA A 247 23.23 -0.63 4.46
N LEU A 248 22.65 0.57 4.34
CA LEU A 248 21.20 0.78 4.51
C LEU A 248 20.38 0.07 3.43
N LEU A 249 20.85 0.09 2.18
CA LEU A 249 20.22 -0.60 1.06
C LEU A 249 20.25 -2.12 1.26
N ALA A 250 21.39 -2.69 1.63
CA ALA A 250 21.53 -4.12 1.91
C ALA A 250 20.65 -4.56 3.07
N PHE A 251 20.63 -3.81 4.17
CA PHE A 251 19.73 -4.05 5.29
C PHE A 251 18.26 -3.99 4.83
N GLY A 252 17.88 -2.96 4.07
CA GLY A 252 16.53 -2.79 3.55
C GLY A 252 16.08 -3.98 2.70
N VAL A 253 16.90 -4.39 1.73
CA VAL A 253 16.62 -5.56 0.87
C VAL A 253 16.41 -6.81 1.72
N LEU A 254 17.34 -7.12 2.64
CA LEU A 254 17.22 -8.30 3.50
C LEU A 254 15.97 -8.25 4.40
N LYS A 255 15.71 -7.11 5.04
CA LYS A 255 14.57 -6.92 5.95
C LYS A 255 13.24 -7.04 5.21
N PHE A 256 13.08 -6.41 4.06
CA PHE A 256 11.82 -6.44 3.31
C PHE A 256 11.61 -7.76 2.58
N SER A 257 12.68 -8.43 2.11
CA SER A 257 12.57 -9.80 1.59
C SER A 257 12.16 -10.80 2.67
N ALA A 258 12.73 -10.71 3.88
CA ALA A 258 12.33 -11.56 5.00
C ALA A 258 10.86 -11.33 5.42
N ALA A 259 10.45 -10.05 5.50
CA ALA A 259 9.06 -9.69 5.82
C ALA A 259 8.08 -10.19 4.74
N GLY A 260 8.43 -10.05 3.46
CA GLY A 260 7.60 -10.53 2.35
C GLY A 260 7.50 -12.06 2.31
N LEU A 261 8.59 -12.78 2.59
CA LEU A 261 8.58 -14.23 2.72
C LEU A 261 7.68 -14.68 3.87
N TYR A 262 7.80 -14.04 5.03
CA TYR A 262 6.91 -14.31 6.17
C TYR A 262 5.44 -14.06 5.80
N ALA A 263 5.12 -12.89 5.26
CA ALA A 263 3.75 -12.50 4.92
C ALA A 263 3.09 -13.47 3.92
N SER A 264 3.82 -13.85 2.87
CA SER A 264 3.32 -14.78 1.85
C SER A 264 3.19 -16.22 2.34
N MET A 265 4.05 -16.66 3.25
CA MET A 265 4.01 -18.02 3.82
C MET A 265 3.09 -18.16 5.03
N ALA A 266 2.79 -17.08 5.75
CA ALA A 266 2.01 -17.13 6.98
C ALA A 266 0.65 -17.82 6.78
N VAL A 267 -0.05 -17.53 5.68
CA VAL A 267 -1.34 -18.16 5.38
C VAL A 267 -1.17 -19.63 5.02
N TYR A 268 -0.14 -20.00 4.24
CA TYR A 268 0.14 -21.40 3.90
C TYR A 268 0.49 -22.23 5.14
N LEU A 269 1.39 -21.74 5.99
CA LEU A 269 1.78 -22.40 7.23
C LEU A 269 0.59 -22.51 8.19
N GLY A 270 -0.17 -21.41 8.32
CA GLY A 270 -1.39 -21.38 9.10
C GLY A 270 -2.42 -22.42 8.64
N THR A 271 -2.65 -22.54 7.33
CA THR A 271 -3.70 -23.42 6.79
C THR A 271 -3.27 -24.87 6.73
N TYR A 272 -2.06 -25.17 6.22
CA TYR A 272 -1.65 -26.55 5.92
C TYR A 272 -0.81 -27.20 7.02
N VAL A 273 0.05 -26.43 7.69
CA VAL A 273 0.95 -26.97 8.72
C VAL A 273 0.29 -26.94 10.09
N TRP A 274 -0.22 -25.77 10.49
CA TRP A 274 -0.85 -25.58 11.80
C TRP A 274 -2.35 -25.86 11.81
N GLN A 275 -2.97 -26.02 10.64
CA GLN A 275 -4.40 -26.31 10.49
C GLN A 275 -5.30 -25.35 11.28
N LEU A 276 -4.90 -24.08 11.32
CA LEU A 276 -5.59 -23.04 12.05
C LEU A 276 -6.94 -22.76 11.41
N SER A 277 -7.97 -22.69 12.26
CA SER A 277 -9.28 -22.21 11.84
C SER A 277 -9.19 -20.75 11.36
N PRO A 278 -10.09 -20.28 10.48
CA PRO A 278 -10.18 -18.87 10.11
C PRO A 278 -10.29 -17.97 11.36
N ARG A 279 -11.00 -18.41 12.39
CA ARG A 279 -11.13 -17.67 13.66
C ARG A 279 -9.78 -17.48 14.36
N SER A 280 -8.94 -18.52 14.41
CA SER A 280 -7.62 -18.44 15.02
C SER A 280 -6.70 -17.49 14.24
N MET A 281 -6.74 -17.53 12.91
CA MET A 281 -6.01 -16.58 12.06
C MET A 281 -6.52 -15.14 12.23
N GLY A 282 -7.83 -14.97 12.36
CA GLY A 282 -8.44 -13.66 12.66
C GLY A 282 -7.97 -13.09 13.99
N LEU A 283 -7.80 -13.92 15.03
CA LEU A 283 -7.26 -13.49 16.32
C LEU A 283 -5.81 -13.02 16.21
N LEU A 284 -4.97 -13.72 15.43
CA LEU A 284 -3.58 -13.35 15.14
C LEU A 284 -3.42 -12.14 14.20
N ALA A 285 -4.51 -11.69 13.57
CA ALA A 285 -4.52 -10.44 12.84
C ALA A 285 -5.02 -9.29 13.73
N PHE A 286 -6.01 -9.59 14.57
CA PHE A 286 -6.66 -8.62 15.45
C PHE A 286 -5.75 -8.18 16.61
N ASP A 287 -4.95 -9.09 17.16
CA ASP A 287 -3.94 -8.75 18.18
C ASP A 287 -2.97 -7.65 17.70
N GLY A 288 -2.58 -7.66 16.42
CA GLY A 288 -1.74 -6.62 15.84
C GLY A 288 -2.46 -5.27 15.71
N VAL A 289 -3.79 -5.25 15.55
CA VAL A 289 -4.59 -4.01 15.62
C VAL A 289 -4.57 -3.45 17.05
N ILE A 290 -4.68 -4.31 18.07
CA ILE A 290 -4.55 -3.91 19.47
C ILE A 290 -3.14 -3.40 19.76
N ALA A 291 -2.11 -4.08 19.25
CA ALA A 291 -0.72 -3.63 19.40
C ALA A 291 -0.51 -2.25 18.77
N ALA A 292 -1.08 -1.99 17.59
CA ALA A 292 -1.04 -0.67 16.97
C ALA A 292 -1.74 0.41 17.81
N LEU A 293 -2.85 0.08 18.47
CA LEU A 293 -3.55 0.98 19.39
C LEU A 293 -2.73 1.30 20.65
N ILE A 294 -1.99 0.32 21.19
CA ILE A 294 -1.12 0.52 22.36
C ILE A 294 0.13 1.34 22.01
N ALA A 295 0.60 1.22 20.76
CA ALA A 295 1.79 1.93 20.28
C ALA A 295 1.53 3.40 19.89
N LEU A 296 0.27 3.84 19.84
CA LEU A 296 -0.14 5.21 19.52
C LEU A 296 -0.01 6.13 20.74
#